data_AF-A0A8S2QNV2-F1
#
_entry.id   AF-A0A8S2QNV2-F1
#
_cell.length_a   1.000
_cell.length_b   1.000
_cell.length_c   1.000
_cell.angle_alpha   90.00
_cell.angle_beta   90.00
_cell.angle_gamma   90.00
#
_symmetry.space_group_name_H-M   'P 1'
#
loop_
_entity.id
_entity.type
_entity.pdbx_description
1 polymer ?
#
loop_
_entity_poly.entity_id
_entity_poly.type
_entity_poly.pdbx_seq_one_letter_code
_entity_poly.pdbx_strand_id
1 'polypeptide(L)'
;AVGECPIHMLFLYGTEAHLDIARDLLVRFPLIATQIYNKPNYYGENILHLAIVKREANMVDWLLSHASLEPYKDELLRARATGDFFKIGQPSYYGETPLGFACCTNQWNMVEILLKHGADMDSMDNNDNTVLHMLVICNLPDMYAKFKARWIERQAAKDKKKTIKSEKSELPKLWNRLNKDGLTPLTLAANSGRVKMLSALLQERAVLQWSYGNVSCLLHPLDQLDVGYYENEKNKNIFTLIIKGKHWHITHRMLCMTGQTIVLAGAVLKGAREIGEMCSMGFRNYVNTAGTIFLENLASIFCLGIFVVQILRLTKLSEYESLVLAFTSLVGWGYIFFFTMPFRFTGPFVIMIYKMLFNDVLRFCIIHTIFLAGFSQAFFILFNENGFGGFLSSIKQCFLGLLGEFDLDYYIKGRHPLASVTLLICHIVVITILLLNLLIAMMGDTYADVKKSAAKLWHLERARIALEIENGMSSSERKSDVNKYWVDVKGERYLQVEQVADDRSNLKEGKAEDD
;
A
#
# COMPACT_ATOMS: atom_id res chain seq x y z
N ALA A 1 -21.16 29.93 -16.07
CA ALA A 1 -22.61 30.02 -15.82
C ALA A 1 -23.16 28.63 -15.50
N VAL A 2 -23.55 28.42 -14.26
CA VAL A 2 -24.19 27.19 -13.76
C VAL A 2 -25.67 27.26 -14.14
N GLY A 3 -26.24 26.17 -14.70
CA GLY A 3 -27.56 26.16 -15.33
C GLY A 3 -27.53 26.53 -16.81
N GLU A 4 -27.71 25.55 -17.70
CA GLU A 4 -27.93 25.80 -19.13
C GLU A 4 -29.40 26.05 -19.49
N CYS A 5 -30.30 25.38 -18.77
CA CYS A 5 -31.74 25.53 -18.94
C CYS A 5 -32.36 26.01 -17.63
N PRO A 6 -33.50 26.73 -17.67
CA PRO A 6 -34.21 27.14 -16.46
C PRO A 6 -34.48 25.97 -15.51
N ILE A 7 -34.82 24.79 -16.04
CA ILE A 7 -35.05 23.58 -15.24
C ILE A 7 -33.81 23.18 -14.42
N HIS A 8 -32.61 23.28 -14.99
CA HIS A 8 -31.38 22.96 -14.29
C HIS A 8 -31.15 23.91 -13.11
N MET A 9 -31.51 25.19 -13.23
CA MET A 9 -31.42 26.14 -12.11
C MET A 9 -32.44 25.83 -11.02
N LEU A 10 -33.68 25.47 -11.38
CA LEU A 10 -34.72 25.10 -10.41
C LEU A 10 -34.28 23.92 -9.54
N PHE A 11 -33.72 22.87 -10.17
CA PHE A 11 -33.17 21.71 -9.45
C PHE A 11 -31.87 22.02 -8.69
N LEU A 12 -31.05 22.95 -9.19
CA LEU A 12 -29.81 23.34 -8.51
C LEU A 12 -30.07 24.12 -7.22
N TYR A 13 -31.09 24.98 -7.16
CA TYR A 13 -31.46 25.68 -5.93
C TYR A 13 -32.30 24.79 -5.01
N GLY A 14 -33.27 24.05 -5.57
CA GLY A 14 -33.95 22.94 -4.89
C GLY A 14 -34.79 23.33 -3.67
N THR A 15 -35.23 24.58 -3.52
CA THR A 15 -36.23 24.91 -2.49
C THR A 15 -37.62 24.42 -2.93
N GLU A 16 -38.54 24.22 -1.99
CA GLU A 16 -39.90 23.74 -2.30
C GLU A 16 -40.58 24.55 -3.41
N ALA A 17 -40.53 25.89 -3.33
CA ALA A 17 -41.07 26.76 -4.37
C ALA A 17 -40.44 26.53 -5.75
N HIS A 18 -39.13 26.28 -5.83
CA HIS A 18 -38.47 25.97 -7.10
C HIS A 18 -38.91 24.61 -7.65
N LEU A 19 -39.09 23.61 -6.78
CA LEU A 19 -39.54 22.27 -7.17
C LEU A 19 -41.01 22.28 -7.62
N ASP A 20 -41.87 23.09 -7.00
CA ASP A 20 -43.26 23.25 -7.44
C ASP A 20 -43.35 23.90 -8.83
N ILE A 21 -42.57 24.97 -9.06
CA ILE A 21 -42.46 25.57 -10.40
C ILE A 21 -41.90 24.55 -11.40
N ALA A 22 -40.93 23.72 -10.99
CA ALA A 22 -40.37 22.68 -11.85
C ALA A 22 -41.42 21.61 -12.23
N ARG A 23 -42.28 21.19 -11.29
CA ARG A 23 -43.39 20.25 -11.57
C ARG A 23 -44.33 20.82 -12.61
N ASP A 24 -44.80 22.06 -12.42
CA ASP A 24 -45.71 22.73 -13.36
C ASP A 24 -45.09 22.86 -14.76
N LEU A 25 -43.80 23.20 -14.83
CA LEU A 25 -43.09 23.31 -16.10
C LEU A 25 -42.97 21.96 -16.81
N LEU A 26 -42.64 20.89 -16.09
CA LEU A 26 -42.47 19.54 -16.64
C LEU A 26 -43.80 18.90 -17.06
N VAL A 27 -44.91 19.23 -16.41
CA VAL A 27 -46.24 18.80 -16.84
C VAL A 27 -46.62 19.47 -18.17
N ARG A 28 -46.35 20.77 -18.32
CA ARG A 28 -46.69 21.53 -19.54
C ARG A 28 -45.73 21.26 -20.69
N PHE A 29 -44.45 21.04 -20.40
CA PHE A 29 -43.39 20.88 -21.38
C PHE A 29 -42.47 19.69 -21.02
N PRO A 30 -42.95 18.44 -21.17
CA PRO A 30 -42.24 17.25 -20.68
C PRO A 30 -40.91 16.99 -21.37
N LEU A 31 -40.74 17.44 -22.62
CA LEU A 31 -39.47 17.34 -23.36
C LEU A 31 -38.32 18.11 -22.67
N ILE A 32 -38.61 19.09 -21.81
CA ILE A 32 -37.57 19.82 -21.06
C ILE A 32 -36.85 18.89 -20.07
N ALA A 33 -37.47 17.77 -19.66
CA ALA A 33 -36.87 16.81 -18.74
C ALA A 33 -35.59 16.17 -19.30
N THR A 34 -35.51 15.97 -20.61
CA THR A 34 -34.39 15.27 -21.27
C THR A 34 -33.17 16.17 -21.50
N GLN A 35 -33.27 17.45 -21.17
CA GLN A 35 -32.15 18.37 -21.33
C GLN A 35 -30.97 17.95 -20.45
N ILE A 36 -29.78 17.99 -21.05
CA ILE A 36 -28.50 17.73 -20.38
C ILE A 36 -27.64 18.99 -20.44
N TYR A 37 -26.67 19.08 -19.54
CA TYR A 37 -25.60 20.06 -19.67
C TYR A 37 -24.70 19.73 -20.88
N ASN A 38 -24.40 20.72 -21.70
CA ASN A 38 -23.54 20.64 -22.89
C ASN A 38 -22.15 21.24 -22.65
N LYS A 39 -21.94 21.97 -21.55
CA LYS A 39 -20.65 22.54 -21.18
C LYS A 39 -19.65 21.46 -20.77
N PRO A 40 -18.36 21.62 -21.12
CA PRO A 40 -17.34 20.59 -20.92
C PRO A 40 -17.22 20.12 -19.46
N ASN A 41 -17.37 21.03 -18.48
CA ASN A 41 -17.24 20.67 -17.07
C ASN A 41 -18.34 19.72 -16.57
N TYR A 42 -19.60 19.96 -16.93
CA TYR A 42 -20.76 19.22 -16.41
C TYR A 42 -21.46 18.40 -17.50
N TYR A 43 -20.78 18.15 -18.61
CA TYR A 43 -21.37 17.54 -19.79
C TYR A 43 -22.13 16.24 -19.46
N GLY A 44 -23.35 16.11 -19.98
CA GLY A 44 -24.21 14.94 -19.80
C GLY A 44 -24.93 14.84 -18.46
N GLU A 45 -24.69 15.76 -17.52
CA GLU A 45 -25.48 15.86 -16.29
C GLU A 45 -26.94 16.24 -16.62
N ASN A 46 -27.90 15.53 -16.03
CA ASN A 46 -29.33 15.77 -16.22
C ASN A 46 -30.01 16.18 -14.89
N ILE A 47 -31.29 16.54 -14.94
CA ILE A 47 -32.06 16.95 -13.75
C ILE A 47 -32.15 15.86 -12.67
N LEU A 48 -32.07 14.59 -13.06
CA LEU A 48 -32.09 13.46 -12.13
C LEU A 48 -30.80 13.38 -11.31
N HIS A 49 -29.64 13.61 -11.93
CA HIS A 49 -28.36 13.75 -11.21
C HIS A 49 -28.43 14.86 -10.17
N LEU A 50 -28.96 16.03 -10.54
CA LEU A 50 -29.12 17.17 -9.62
C LEU A 50 -30.07 16.84 -8.45
N ALA A 51 -31.23 16.24 -8.74
CA ALA A 51 -32.20 15.83 -7.71
C ALA A 51 -31.60 14.85 -6.70
N ILE A 52 -30.78 13.90 -7.18
CA ILE A 52 -30.07 12.93 -6.34
C ILE A 52 -29.04 13.64 -5.47
N VAL A 53 -28.24 14.55 -6.03
CA VAL A 53 -27.25 15.34 -5.26
C VAL A 53 -27.94 16.18 -4.17
N LYS A 54 -29.16 16.68 -4.45
CA LYS A 54 -29.98 17.42 -3.49
C LYS A 54 -30.74 16.55 -2.48
N ARG A 55 -30.70 15.23 -2.62
CA ARG A 55 -31.37 14.26 -1.73
C ARG A 55 -32.89 14.35 -1.75
N GLU A 56 -33.47 14.80 -2.86
CA GLU A 56 -34.91 14.98 -3.01
C GLU A 56 -35.61 13.71 -3.50
N ALA A 57 -35.70 12.70 -2.63
CA ALA A 57 -36.25 11.38 -2.97
C ALA A 57 -37.70 11.44 -3.49
N ASN A 58 -38.54 12.29 -2.88
CA ASN A 58 -39.94 12.47 -3.30
C ASN A 58 -40.04 13.05 -4.71
N MET A 59 -39.16 14.00 -5.05
CA MET A 59 -39.13 14.58 -6.39
C MET A 59 -38.65 13.54 -7.42
N VAL A 60 -37.69 12.69 -7.06
CA VAL A 60 -37.21 11.61 -7.93
C VAL A 60 -38.29 10.56 -8.19
N ASP A 61 -39.01 10.10 -7.16
CA ASP A 61 -40.13 9.16 -7.34
C ASP A 61 -41.24 9.80 -8.20
N TRP A 62 -41.53 11.09 -8.00
CA TRP A 62 -42.48 11.83 -8.84
C TRP A 62 -42.02 11.91 -10.30
N LEU A 63 -40.78 12.33 -10.57
CA LEU A 63 -40.23 12.44 -11.93
C LEU A 63 -40.32 11.12 -12.71
N LEU A 64 -40.14 9.98 -12.04
CA LEU A 64 -40.10 8.66 -12.65
C LEU A 64 -41.45 7.92 -12.66
N SER A 65 -42.47 8.46 -12.01
CA SER A 65 -43.84 7.91 -11.95
C SER A 65 -44.87 8.74 -12.72
N HIS A 66 -44.57 10.02 -13.00
CA HIS A 66 -45.55 10.91 -13.59
C HIS A 66 -45.85 10.55 -15.06
N ALA A 67 -47.13 10.47 -15.40
CA ALA A 67 -47.59 9.96 -16.70
C ALA A 67 -47.06 10.74 -17.91
N SER A 68 -46.89 12.07 -17.80
CA SER A 68 -46.35 12.88 -18.90
C SER A 68 -44.86 12.63 -19.17
N LEU A 69 -44.14 12.03 -18.21
CA LEU A 69 -42.70 11.78 -18.28
C LEU A 69 -42.35 10.32 -18.56
N GLU A 70 -43.33 9.40 -18.54
CA GLU A 70 -43.10 7.97 -18.80
C GLU A 70 -42.33 7.69 -20.11
N PRO A 71 -42.58 8.40 -21.24
CA PRO A 71 -41.79 8.21 -22.46
C PRO A 71 -40.30 8.54 -22.33
N TYR A 72 -39.94 9.43 -21.40
CA TYR A 72 -38.58 9.96 -21.21
C TYR A 72 -37.83 9.33 -20.04
N LYS A 73 -38.52 8.53 -19.22
CA LYS A 73 -37.98 7.86 -18.04
C LYS A 73 -36.71 7.05 -18.31
N ASP A 74 -36.73 6.29 -19.40
CA ASP A 74 -35.59 5.46 -19.81
C ASP A 74 -34.36 6.31 -20.19
N GLU A 75 -34.58 7.46 -20.81
CA GLU A 75 -33.53 8.43 -21.15
C GLU A 75 -32.98 9.09 -19.88
N LEU A 76 -33.85 9.49 -18.95
CA LEU A 76 -33.46 10.05 -17.65
C LEU A 76 -32.60 9.09 -16.83
N LEU A 77 -32.97 7.80 -16.79
CA LEU A 77 -32.26 6.76 -16.04
C LEU A 77 -30.93 6.35 -16.67
N ARG A 78 -30.81 6.44 -18.01
CA ARG A 78 -29.60 6.04 -18.76
C ARG A 78 -28.66 7.19 -19.10
N ALA A 79 -29.03 8.43 -18.78
CA ALA A 79 -28.17 9.59 -18.96
C ALA A 79 -26.81 9.40 -18.28
N ARG A 80 -25.76 9.96 -18.89
CA ARG A 80 -24.37 9.80 -18.43
C ARG A 80 -23.69 11.14 -18.26
N ALA A 81 -23.34 11.48 -17.02
CA ALA A 81 -22.54 12.66 -16.69
C ALA A 81 -21.04 12.39 -16.93
N THR A 82 -20.53 12.75 -18.12
CA THR A 82 -19.15 12.48 -18.57
C THR A 82 -18.25 13.73 -18.61
N GLY A 83 -18.77 14.87 -18.15
CA GLY A 83 -18.03 16.13 -18.06
C GLY A 83 -16.73 16.05 -17.26
N ASP A 84 -15.82 17.00 -17.49
CA ASP A 84 -14.49 17.03 -16.89
C ASP A 84 -14.51 17.00 -15.35
N PHE A 85 -15.57 17.53 -14.73
CA PHE A 85 -15.77 17.50 -13.27
C PHE A 85 -16.00 16.09 -12.72
N PHE A 86 -16.51 15.17 -13.54
CA PHE A 86 -16.87 13.81 -13.16
C PHE A 86 -15.81 12.77 -13.58
N LYS A 87 -14.63 13.18 -14.06
CA LYS A 87 -13.57 12.25 -14.48
C LYS A 87 -12.78 11.66 -13.30
N ILE A 88 -12.11 10.54 -13.53
CA ILE A 88 -11.18 9.93 -12.56
C ILE A 88 -10.15 10.96 -12.09
N GLY A 89 -9.93 11.03 -10.77
CA GLY A 89 -8.98 11.96 -10.14
C GLY A 89 -9.61 13.29 -9.70
N GLN A 90 -10.83 13.58 -10.14
CA GLN A 90 -11.63 14.69 -9.62
C GLN A 90 -12.41 14.28 -8.37
N PRO A 91 -12.81 15.24 -7.51
CA PRO A 91 -13.51 14.94 -6.26
C PRO A 91 -14.87 14.25 -6.45
N SER A 92 -15.52 14.43 -7.60
CA SER A 92 -16.91 14.01 -7.85
C SER A 92 -17.02 12.88 -8.86
N TYR A 93 -16.12 11.90 -8.83
CA TYR A 93 -16.24 10.73 -9.70
C TYR A 93 -17.30 9.75 -9.18
N TYR A 94 -18.47 9.71 -9.83
CA TYR A 94 -19.66 8.97 -9.37
C TYR A 94 -20.20 7.92 -10.35
N GLY A 95 -19.42 7.50 -11.35
CA GLY A 95 -19.78 6.40 -12.24
C GLY A 95 -20.83 6.74 -13.29
N GLU A 96 -20.91 8.02 -13.68
CA GLU A 96 -21.68 8.62 -14.78
C GLU A 96 -23.21 8.51 -14.70
N THR A 97 -23.76 7.44 -14.14
CA THR A 97 -25.19 7.14 -14.14
C THR A 97 -25.88 7.70 -12.89
N PRO A 98 -27.20 7.99 -12.95
CA PRO A 98 -27.97 8.40 -11.78
C PRO A 98 -27.90 7.37 -10.64
N LEU A 99 -27.93 6.08 -10.97
CA LEU A 99 -27.78 5.01 -9.99
C LEU A 99 -26.41 5.04 -9.31
N GLY A 100 -25.34 5.29 -10.07
CA GLY A 100 -23.99 5.51 -9.55
C GLY A 100 -23.94 6.68 -8.57
N PHE A 101 -24.54 7.82 -8.91
CA PHE A 101 -24.62 9.00 -8.03
C PHE A 101 -25.34 8.69 -6.71
N ALA A 102 -26.47 8.01 -6.75
CA ALA A 102 -27.22 7.64 -5.54
C ALA A 102 -26.41 6.70 -4.62
N CYS A 103 -25.67 5.76 -5.22
CA CYS A 103 -24.80 4.84 -4.50
C CYS A 103 -23.59 5.57 -3.89
N CYS A 104 -22.89 6.40 -4.65
CA CYS A 104 -21.71 7.13 -4.21
C CYS A 104 -22.03 8.20 -3.15
N THR A 105 -23.22 8.78 -3.19
CA THR A 105 -23.70 9.73 -2.18
C THR A 105 -24.33 9.06 -0.94
N ASN A 106 -24.28 7.71 -0.88
CA ASN A 106 -24.75 6.87 0.22
C ASN A 106 -26.25 7.03 0.55
N GLN A 107 -27.11 7.04 -0.47
CA GLN A 107 -28.56 7.26 -0.33
C GLN A 107 -29.36 5.99 -0.67
N TRP A 108 -29.50 5.06 0.28
CA TRP A 108 -30.19 3.79 0.02
C TRP A 108 -31.64 3.94 -0.45
N ASN A 109 -32.42 4.83 0.18
CA ASN A 109 -33.81 5.08 -0.23
C ASN A 109 -33.89 5.54 -1.70
N MET A 110 -32.97 6.39 -2.12
CA MET A 110 -32.87 6.84 -3.52
C MET A 110 -32.53 5.68 -4.47
N VAL A 111 -31.61 4.81 -4.06
CA VAL A 111 -31.27 3.59 -4.81
C VAL A 111 -32.50 2.69 -4.97
N GLU A 112 -33.28 2.47 -3.91
CA GLU A 112 -34.51 1.66 -3.99
C GLU A 112 -35.54 2.24 -4.95
N ILE A 113 -35.76 3.56 -4.92
CA ILE A 113 -36.66 4.26 -5.86
C ILE A 113 -36.17 4.06 -7.30
N LEU A 114 -34.89 4.34 -7.58
CA LEU A 114 -34.33 4.16 -8.93
C LEU A 114 -34.47 2.71 -9.43
N LEU A 115 -34.20 1.73 -8.56
CA LEU A 115 -34.32 0.32 -8.91
C LEU A 115 -35.78 -0.11 -9.15
N LYS A 116 -36.73 0.41 -8.37
CA LYS A 116 -38.18 0.22 -8.56
C LYS A 116 -38.63 0.73 -9.93
N HIS A 117 -38.09 1.87 -10.37
CA HIS A 117 -38.39 2.49 -11.67
C HIS A 117 -37.61 1.92 -12.86
N GLY A 118 -36.81 0.87 -12.66
CA GLY A 118 -36.17 0.14 -13.75
C GLY A 118 -34.71 0.50 -14.03
N ALA A 119 -34.04 1.24 -13.13
CA ALA A 119 -32.61 1.51 -13.26
C ALA A 119 -31.79 0.21 -13.43
N ASP A 120 -30.81 0.27 -14.33
CA ASP A 120 -29.97 -0.86 -14.66
C ASP A 120 -28.81 -0.98 -13.67
N MET A 121 -28.81 -2.08 -12.90
CA MET A 121 -27.75 -2.39 -11.94
C MET A 121 -26.47 -2.89 -12.59
N ASP A 122 -26.56 -3.37 -13.82
CA ASP A 122 -25.44 -3.94 -14.58
C ASP A 122 -24.72 -2.85 -15.41
N SER A 123 -25.16 -1.59 -15.28
CA SER A 123 -24.57 -0.44 -15.96
C SER A 123 -23.11 -0.22 -15.57
N MET A 124 -22.33 0.23 -16.55
CA MET A 124 -20.90 0.51 -16.43
C MET A 124 -20.59 1.89 -16.99
N ASP A 125 -19.66 2.61 -16.40
CA ASP A 125 -19.18 3.89 -16.90
C ASP A 125 -18.20 3.75 -18.08
N ASN A 126 -17.59 4.84 -18.56
CA ASN A 126 -16.62 4.81 -19.66
C ASN A 126 -15.29 4.07 -19.34
N ASN A 127 -15.06 3.69 -18.08
CA ASN A 127 -13.90 2.92 -17.64
C ASN A 127 -14.27 1.47 -17.31
N ASP A 128 -15.45 1.02 -17.76
CA ASP A 128 -16.04 -0.29 -17.45
C ASP A 128 -16.20 -0.53 -15.93
N ASN A 129 -16.24 0.53 -15.12
CA ASN A 129 -16.51 0.42 -13.70
C ASN A 129 -18.01 0.22 -13.48
N THR A 130 -18.36 -0.91 -12.90
CA THR A 130 -19.70 -1.14 -12.36
C THR A 130 -19.94 -0.30 -11.10
N VAL A 131 -21.21 -0.19 -10.68
CA VAL A 131 -21.56 0.46 -9.40
C VAL A 131 -20.78 -0.12 -8.21
N LEU A 132 -20.47 -1.42 -8.20
CA LEU A 132 -19.66 -2.05 -7.15
C LEU A 132 -18.20 -1.54 -7.13
N HIS A 133 -17.60 -1.26 -8.29
CA HIS A 133 -16.30 -0.60 -8.36
C HIS A 133 -16.38 0.82 -7.79
N MET A 134 -17.44 1.55 -8.12
CA MET A 134 -17.65 2.91 -7.60
C MET A 134 -17.80 2.92 -6.08
N LEU A 135 -18.53 1.98 -5.49
CA LEU A 135 -18.66 1.85 -4.03
C LEU A 135 -17.32 1.55 -3.34
N VAL A 136 -16.43 0.80 -4.01
CA VAL A 136 -15.05 0.62 -3.56
C VAL A 136 -14.28 1.95 -3.62
N ILE A 137 -14.43 2.73 -4.70
CA ILE A 137 -13.83 4.07 -4.89
C ILE A 137 -14.43 5.13 -3.95
N CYS A 138 -15.62 4.92 -3.40
CA CYS A 138 -16.19 5.78 -2.34
C CYS A 138 -15.91 5.25 -0.93
N ASN A 139 -15.36 4.03 -0.78
CA ASN A 139 -15.08 3.38 0.51
C ASN A 139 -16.34 3.18 1.36
N LEU A 140 -17.43 2.70 0.74
CA LEU A 140 -18.74 2.50 1.36
C LEU A 140 -19.10 0.99 1.46
N PRO A 141 -18.60 0.27 2.50
CA PRO A 141 -18.80 -1.18 2.62
C PRO A 141 -20.25 -1.58 2.89
N ASP A 142 -20.98 -0.86 3.74
CA ASP A 142 -22.38 -1.19 4.06
C ASP A 142 -23.28 -1.03 2.83
N MET A 143 -23.03 0.03 2.04
CA MET A 143 -23.74 0.27 0.80
C MET A 143 -23.44 -0.84 -0.23
N TYR A 144 -22.18 -1.29 -0.29
CA TYR A 144 -21.78 -2.41 -1.13
C TYR A 144 -22.54 -3.69 -0.77
N ALA A 145 -22.60 -4.05 0.51
CA ALA A 145 -23.30 -5.25 0.98
C ALA A 145 -24.79 -5.21 0.63
N LYS A 146 -25.47 -4.08 0.90
CA LYS A 146 -26.88 -3.88 0.56
C LYS A 146 -27.14 -3.98 -0.94
N PHE A 147 -26.32 -3.30 -1.75
CA PHE A 147 -26.47 -3.32 -3.21
C PHE A 147 -26.24 -4.72 -3.78
N LYS A 148 -25.22 -5.44 -3.30
CA LYS A 148 -24.93 -6.82 -3.70
C LYS A 148 -26.09 -7.77 -3.37
N ALA A 149 -26.63 -7.71 -2.14
CA ALA A 149 -27.77 -8.51 -1.73
C ALA A 149 -28.99 -8.27 -2.64
N ARG A 150 -29.29 -7.00 -2.92
CA ARG A 150 -30.40 -6.61 -3.81
C ARG A 150 -30.22 -7.09 -5.24
N TRP A 151 -28.98 -7.07 -5.74
CA TRP A 151 -28.66 -7.60 -7.06
C TRP A 151 -28.93 -9.11 -7.14
N ILE A 152 -28.51 -9.87 -6.12
CA ILE A 152 -28.73 -11.33 -6.03
C ILE A 152 -30.22 -11.66 -6.04
N GLU A 153 -31.03 -10.97 -5.23
CA GLU A 153 -32.49 -11.15 -5.19
C GLU A 153 -33.13 -10.94 -6.57
N ARG A 154 -32.73 -9.88 -7.28
CA ARG A 154 -33.30 -9.53 -8.58
C ARG A 154 -32.89 -10.51 -9.67
N GLN A 155 -31.66 -11.06 -9.61
CA GLN A 155 -31.27 -12.14 -10.51
C GLN A 155 -32.04 -13.43 -10.22
N ALA A 156 -32.19 -13.80 -8.94
CA ALA A 156 -33.01 -14.96 -8.56
C ALA A 156 -34.47 -14.81 -9.02
N ALA A 157 -35.04 -13.60 -8.98
CA ALA A 157 -36.37 -13.32 -9.50
C ALA A 157 -36.46 -13.40 -11.04
N LYS A 158 -35.41 -13.02 -11.77
CA LYS A 158 -35.31 -13.18 -13.24
C LYS A 158 -35.20 -14.65 -13.63
N ASP A 159 -34.40 -15.43 -12.92
CA ASP A 159 -34.22 -16.86 -13.18
C ASP A 159 -35.51 -17.65 -12.96
N LYS A 160 -36.31 -17.30 -11.94
CA LYS A 160 -37.66 -17.89 -11.74
C LYS A 160 -38.62 -17.64 -12.92
N LYS A 161 -38.46 -16.54 -13.65
CA LYS A 161 -39.28 -16.19 -14.82
C LYS A 161 -38.77 -16.82 -16.14
N LYS A 162 -37.50 -17.21 -16.22
CA LYS A 162 -36.90 -17.88 -17.38
C LYS A 162 -37.06 -19.41 -17.29
N THR A 163 -38.30 -19.89 -17.41
CA THR A 163 -38.60 -21.34 -17.43
C THR A 163 -38.49 -21.98 -18.82
N ILE A 164 -38.03 -21.25 -19.85
CA ILE A 164 -37.89 -21.80 -21.21
C ILE A 164 -36.43 -21.68 -21.66
N LYS A 165 -35.89 -22.84 -22.04
CA LYS A 165 -34.55 -23.15 -22.53
C LYS A 165 -33.97 -22.03 -23.42
N SER A 166 -32.98 -21.30 -22.92
CA SER A 166 -31.96 -20.68 -23.77
C SER A 166 -30.60 -20.93 -23.13
N GLU A 167 -29.70 -21.54 -23.89
CA GLU A 167 -28.29 -21.73 -23.55
C GLU A 167 -27.68 -20.39 -23.10
N LYS A 168 -27.26 -20.34 -21.84
CA LYS A 168 -26.80 -19.12 -21.18
C LYS A 168 -25.32 -18.88 -21.49
N SER A 169 -25.04 -17.79 -22.18
CA SER A 169 -23.89 -16.96 -21.82
C SER A 169 -24.21 -16.32 -20.46
N GLU A 170 -23.90 -17.00 -19.36
CA GLU A 170 -24.01 -16.42 -18.02
C GLU A 170 -22.92 -15.36 -17.88
N LEU A 171 -23.29 -14.09 -18.02
CA LEU A 171 -22.41 -12.98 -17.67
C LEU A 171 -21.86 -13.21 -16.26
N PRO A 172 -20.55 -12.99 -16.03
CA PRO A 172 -19.95 -13.21 -14.71
C PRO A 172 -20.66 -12.40 -13.63
N LYS A 173 -20.71 -12.98 -12.41
CA LYS A 173 -21.23 -12.35 -11.19
C LYS A 173 -20.75 -10.89 -11.12
N LEU A 174 -21.61 -9.94 -10.70
CA LEU A 174 -21.30 -8.50 -10.76
C LEU A 174 -19.98 -8.12 -10.08
N TRP A 175 -19.63 -8.80 -8.99
CA TRP A 175 -18.39 -8.62 -8.23
C TRP A 175 -17.15 -9.34 -8.82
N ASN A 176 -17.32 -10.09 -9.90
CA ASN A 176 -16.24 -10.73 -10.66
C ASN A 176 -16.00 -10.05 -12.02
N ARG A 177 -16.78 -9.01 -12.37
CA ARG A 177 -16.56 -8.24 -13.59
C ARG A 177 -15.28 -7.40 -13.46
N LEU A 178 -14.54 -7.33 -14.55
CA LEU A 178 -13.31 -6.56 -14.66
C LEU A 178 -13.63 -5.18 -15.22
N ASN A 179 -12.99 -4.15 -14.67
CA ASN A 179 -12.94 -2.84 -15.28
C ASN A 179 -11.86 -2.76 -16.37
N LYS A 180 -11.69 -1.57 -16.98
CA LYS A 180 -10.70 -1.33 -18.03
C LYS A 180 -9.23 -1.60 -17.61
N ASP A 181 -8.92 -1.51 -16.32
CA ASP A 181 -7.59 -1.81 -15.75
C ASP A 181 -7.37 -3.31 -15.47
N GLY A 182 -8.36 -4.15 -15.77
CA GLY A 182 -8.36 -5.59 -15.47
C GLY A 182 -8.54 -5.87 -13.97
N LEU A 183 -9.24 -5.00 -13.24
CA LEU A 183 -9.47 -5.14 -11.80
C LEU A 183 -10.94 -5.47 -11.53
N THR A 184 -11.18 -6.38 -10.59
CA THR A 184 -12.48 -6.60 -9.95
C THR A 184 -12.67 -5.57 -8.84
N PRO A 185 -13.88 -5.43 -8.25
CA PRO A 185 -14.06 -4.57 -7.08
C PRO A 185 -13.14 -4.94 -5.90
N LEU A 186 -12.88 -6.24 -5.70
CA LEU A 186 -11.99 -6.72 -4.63
C LEU A 186 -10.52 -6.40 -4.92
N THR A 187 -10.03 -6.66 -6.13
CA THR A 187 -8.64 -6.34 -6.49
C THR A 187 -8.42 -4.83 -6.60
N LEU A 188 -9.45 -4.05 -6.95
CA LEU A 188 -9.43 -2.58 -6.88
C LEU A 188 -9.30 -2.08 -5.44
N ALA A 189 -10.01 -2.69 -4.48
CA ALA A 189 -9.89 -2.34 -3.06
C ALA A 189 -8.46 -2.56 -2.54
N ALA A 190 -7.83 -3.66 -2.97
CA ALA A 190 -6.44 -3.96 -2.66
C ALA A 190 -5.47 -2.95 -3.32
N ASN A 191 -5.63 -2.69 -4.61
CA ASN A 191 -4.77 -1.78 -5.37
C ASN A 191 -4.83 -0.32 -4.87
N SER A 192 -5.99 0.11 -4.37
CA SER A 192 -6.22 1.45 -3.82
C SER A 192 -5.83 1.60 -2.35
N GLY A 193 -5.41 0.52 -1.67
CA GLY A 193 -4.96 0.55 -0.28
C GLY A 193 -6.08 0.78 0.75
N ARG A 194 -7.34 0.52 0.38
CA ARG A 194 -8.52 0.78 1.25
C ARG A 194 -8.74 -0.39 2.21
N VAL A 195 -7.99 -0.40 3.31
CA VAL A 195 -7.97 -1.53 4.27
C VAL A 195 -9.37 -1.87 4.80
N LYS A 196 -10.18 -0.88 5.19
CA LYS A 196 -11.53 -1.09 5.73
C LYS A 196 -12.47 -1.74 4.71
N MET A 197 -12.44 -1.25 3.47
CA MET A 197 -13.23 -1.82 2.37
C MET A 197 -12.76 -3.24 2.06
N LEU A 198 -11.44 -3.45 1.95
CA LEU A 198 -10.88 -4.77 1.66
C LEU A 198 -11.24 -5.80 2.74
N SER A 199 -11.14 -5.44 4.03
CA SER A 199 -11.55 -6.34 5.12
C SER A 199 -13.04 -6.65 5.08
N ALA A 200 -13.88 -5.65 4.82
CA ALA A 200 -15.33 -5.86 4.72
C ALA A 200 -15.70 -6.77 3.54
N LEU A 201 -15.06 -6.59 2.39
CA LEU A 201 -15.26 -7.46 1.22
C LEU A 201 -14.78 -8.89 1.49
N LEU A 202 -13.64 -9.09 2.16
CA LEU A 202 -13.15 -10.43 2.49
C LEU A 202 -14.05 -11.16 3.50
N GLN A 203 -14.61 -10.42 4.47
CA GLN A 203 -15.57 -10.96 5.44
C GLN A 203 -16.92 -11.27 4.79
N GLU A 204 -17.44 -10.39 3.93
CA GLU A 204 -18.72 -10.60 3.24
C GLU A 204 -18.67 -11.78 2.27
N ARG A 205 -17.50 -12.09 1.71
CA ARG A 205 -17.27 -13.28 0.87
C ARG A 205 -17.08 -14.56 1.68
N ALA A 206 -16.84 -14.48 2.98
CA ALA A 206 -16.61 -15.64 3.81
C ALA A 206 -17.93 -16.38 4.07
N VAL A 207 -17.91 -17.70 3.93
CA VAL A 207 -19.07 -18.56 4.17
C VAL A 207 -18.86 -19.30 5.49
N LEU A 208 -19.82 -19.18 6.41
CA LEU A 208 -19.79 -19.96 7.64
C LEU A 208 -20.07 -21.44 7.33
N GLN A 209 -19.14 -22.32 7.67
CA GLN A 209 -19.30 -23.76 7.50
C GLN A 209 -19.93 -24.40 8.73
N TRP A 210 -19.38 -24.11 9.90
CA TRP A 210 -19.89 -24.56 11.19
C TRP A 210 -19.45 -23.58 12.28
N SER A 211 -20.19 -23.59 13.38
CA SER A 211 -19.84 -22.86 14.61
C SER A 211 -20.12 -23.77 15.79
N TYR A 212 -19.16 -23.86 16.70
CA TYR A 212 -19.24 -24.66 17.91
C TYR A 212 -18.76 -23.81 19.09
N GLY A 213 -19.70 -23.35 19.91
CA GLY A 213 -19.42 -22.44 21.02
C GLY A 213 -18.79 -21.14 20.52
N ASN A 214 -17.58 -20.84 20.99
CA ASN A 214 -16.80 -19.67 20.60
C ASN A 214 -15.92 -19.90 19.35
N VAL A 215 -15.85 -21.12 18.82
CA VAL A 215 -15.07 -21.43 17.62
C VAL A 215 -15.99 -21.44 16.40
N SER A 216 -15.65 -20.65 15.38
CA SER A 216 -16.32 -20.66 14.09
C SER A 216 -15.36 -21.02 12.97
N CYS A 217 -15.82 -21.79 12.00
CA CYS A 217 -15.07 -22.16 10.82
C CYS A 217 -15.62 -21.40 9.61
N LEU A 218 -14.81 -20.49 9.09
CA LEU A 218 -15.12 -19.67 7.93
C LEU A 218 -14.36 -20.21 6.70
N LEU A 219 -15.09 -20.31 5.60
CA LEU A 219 -14.57 -20.68 4.28
C LEU A 219 -14.37 -19.41 3.46
N HIS A 220 -13.12 -19.11 3.13
CA HIS A 220 -12.77 -17.97 2.28
C HIS A 220 -12.54 -18.44 0.84
N PRO A 221 -13.26 -17.91 -0.17
CA PRO A 221 -13.09 -18.31 -1.56
C PRO A 221 -11.71 -17.87 -2.09
N LEU A 222 -11.02 -18.78 -2.79
CA LEU A 222 -9.67 -18.56 -3.29
C LEU A 222 -9.60 -17.92 -4.69
N ASP A 223 -10.74 -17.69 -5.33
CA ASP A 223 -10.90 -17.28 -6.73
C ASP A 223 -10.13 -16.01 -7.15
N GLN A 224 -9.77 -15.13 -6.21
CA GLN A 224 -8.99 -13.90 -6.48
C GLN A 224 -7.78 -13.73 -5.55
N LEU A 225 -7.55 -14.69 -4.65
CA LEU A 225 -6.47 -14.69 -3.67
C LEU A 225 -5.31 -15.60 -4.11
N ASP A 226 -5.62 -16.72 -4.78
CA ASP A 226 -4.63 -17.69 -5.22
C ASP A 226 -4.06 -17.33 -6.61
N VAL A 227 -2.75 -17.47 -6.77
CA VAL A 227 -2.02 -17.17 -8.02
C VAL A 227 -2.44 -18.13 -9.15
N GLY A 228 -2.95 -19.33 -8.80
CA GLY A 228 -3.28 -20.39 -9.75
C GLY A 228 -4.70 -20.38 -10.34
N TYR A 229 -5.59 -19.47 -9.94
CA TYR A 229 -7.01 -19.57 -10.33
C TYR A 229 -7.34 -19.03 -11.74
N TYR A 230 -6.45 -18.21 -12.32
CA TYR A 230 -6.62 -17.70 -13.68
C TYR A 230 -5.29 -17.72 -14.44
N GLU A 231 -5.08 -18.75 -15.27
CA GLU A 231 -4.07 -18.76 -16.35
C GLU A 231 -4.40 -17.74 -17.48
N ASN A 232 -5.04 -16.61 -17.14
CA ASN A 232 -5.25 -15.49 -18.05
C ASN A 232 -4.35 -14.34 -17.59
N GLU A 233 -3.41 -13.94 -18.44
CA GLU A 233 -2.41 -12.86 -18.23
C GLU A 233 -2.99 -11.52 -17.72
N LYS A 234 -4.32 -11.34 -17.76
CA LYS A 234 -5.02 -10.12 -17.35
C LYS A 234 -5.45 -10.08 -15.87
N ASN A 235 -5.54 -11.22 -15.17
CA ASN A 235 -6.06 -11.23 -13.81
C ASN A 235 -4.93 -11.01 -12.79
N LYS A 236 -4.91 -9.81 -12.18
CA LYS A 236 -3.93 -9.43 -11.16
C LYS A 236 -4.36 -10.01 -9.81
N ASN A 237 -3.51 -10.83 -9.19
CA ASN A 237 -3.72 -11.33 -7.82
C ASN A 237 -3.71 -10.16 -6.81
N ILE A 238 -4.57 -10.24 -5.81
CA ILE A 238 -4.57 -9.33 -4.63
C ILE A 238 -3.17 -9.23 -4.01
N PHE A 239 -2.44 -10.34 -3.84
CA PHE A 239 -1.09 -10.32 -3.27
C PHE A 239 -0.08 -9.61 -4.16
N THR A 240 -0.12 -9.79 -5.48
CA THR A 240 0.78 -9.07 -6.40
C THR A 240 0.47 -7.56 -6.39
N LEU A 241 -0.80 -7.18 -6.24
CA LEU A 241 -1.22 -5.79 -6.13
C LEU A 241 -0.84 -5.13 -4.80
N ILE A 242 -0.94 -5.86 -3.68
CA ILE A 242 -0.54 -5.35 -2.35
C ILE A 242 0.97 -5.22 -2.25
N ILE A 243 1.72 -6.20 -2.77
CA ILE A 243 3.18 -6.28 -2.60
C ILE A 243 3.91 -5.29 -3.53
N LYS A 244 3.22 -4.69 -4.53
CA LYS A 244 3.65 -3.60 -5.42
C LYS A 244 5.16 -3.34 -5.40
N GLY A 245 5.88 -4.29 -5.98
CA GLY A 245 7.30 -4.24 -6.23
C GLY A 245 7.53 -4.95 -7.55
N LYS A 246 8.43 -4.44 -8.39
CA LYS A 246 8.87 -5.18 -9.57
C LYS A 246 9.27 -6.58 -9.12
N HIS A 247 8.60 -7.60 -9.64
CA HIS A 247 9.02 -8.98 -9.45
C HIS A 247 10.45 -9.09 -9.98
N TRP A 248 11.40 -9.25 -9.07
CA TRP A 248 12.72 -9.69 -9.43
C TRP A 248 12.59 -11.20 -9.59
N HIS A 249 13.11 -11.73 -10.68
CA HIS A 249 13.44 -13.14 -10.70
C HIS A 249 14.63 -13.28 -9.75
N ILE A 250 14.45 -13.74 -8.51
CA ILE A 250 15.51 -14.46 -7.83
C ILE A 250 15.92 -15.57 -8.81
N THR A 251 17.09 -15.41 -9.42
CA THR A 251 17.73 -16.43 -10.23
C THR A 251 18.19 -17.56 -9.30
N HIS A 252 17.24 -18.33 -8.75
CA HIS A 252 17.52 -19.53 -7.96
C HIS A 252 17.87 -20.70 -8.88
N ARG A 253 18.92 -20.50 -9.69
CA ARG A 253 19.67 -21.55 -10.39
C ARG A 253 21.17 -21.24 -10.30
N MET A 254 21.62 -20.85 -9.11
CA MET A 254 23.02 -20.47 -8.88
C MET A 254 23.72 -21.32 -7.83
N LEU A 255 23.22 -22.53 -7.59
CA LEU A 255 23.97 -23.52 -6.82
C LEU A 255 23.93 -24.87 -7.54
N CYS A 256 24.87 -25.03 -8.48
CA CYS A 256 25.64 -26.27 -8.67
C CYS A 256 26.70 -26.08 -9.77
N MET A 257 27.96 -26.01 -9.33
CA MET A 257 29.18 -26.42 -10.06
C MET A 257 29.56 -25.66 -11.35
N THR A 258 30.19 -24.48 -11.20
CA THR A 258 31.33 -23.92 -11.98
C THR A 258 31.62 -22.49 -11.48
N GLY A 259 32.07 -22.40 -10.21
CA GLY A 259 31.84 -21.27 -9.32
C GLY A 259 32.70 -20.01 -9.43
N GLN A 260 33.50 -19.79 -10.48
CA GLN A 260 34.29 -18.55 -10.60
C GLN A 260 33.89 -17.69 -11.82
N THR A 261 33.69 -18.31 -12.99
CA THR A 261 33.33 -17.58 -14.22
C THR A 261 31.88 -17.10 -14.22
N ILE A 262 30.94 -17.89 -13.69
CA ILE A 262 29.53 -17.50 -13.55
C ILE A 262 29.35 -16.43 -12.47
N VAL A 263 30.13 -16.49 -11.40
CA VAL A 263 30.13 -15.46 -10.34
C VAL A 263 30.64 -14.13 -10.89
N LEU A 264 31.68 -14.16 -11.72
CA LEU A 264 32.18 -12.97 -12.42
C LEU A 264 31.15 -12.40 -13.40
N ALA A 265 30.56 -13.23 -14.25
CA ALA A 265 29.54 -12.80 -15.21
C ALA A 265 28.28 -12.26 -14.49
N GLY A 266 27.84 -12.93 -13.42
CA GLY A 266 26.72 -12.50 -12.60
C GLY A 266 27.00 -11.20 -11.84
N ALA A 267 28.20 -11.03 -11.29
CA ALA A 267 28.60 -9.79 -10.61
C ALA A 267 28.64 -8.60 -11.58
N VAL A 268 29.14 -8.80 -12.81
CA VAL A 268 29.16 -7.77 -13.86
C VAL A 268 27.75 -7.39 -14.31
N LEU A 269 26.88 -8.37 -14.59
CA LEU A 269 25.50 -8.11 -14.99
C LEU A 269 24.70 -7.41 -13.89
N LYS A 270 24.89 -7.84 -12.64
CA LYS A 270 24.26 -7.22 -11.47
C LYS A 270 24.76 -5.78 -11.27
N GLY A 271 26.08 -5.56 -11.35
CA GLY A 271 26.67 -4.23 -11.24
C GLY A 271 26.18 -3.26 -12.33
N ALA A 272 26.10 -3.71 -13.58
CA ALA A 272 25.60 -2.88 -14.68
C ALA A 272 24.12 -2.49 -14.49
N ARG A 273 23.30 -3.41 -13.99
CA ARG A 273 21.89 -3.16 -13.68
C ARG A 273 21.72 -2.15 -12.55
N GLU A 274 22.48 -2.29 -11.47
CA GLU A 274 22.45 -1.39 -10.32
C GLU A 274 22.85 0.03 -10.68
N ILE A 275 23.86 0.20 -11.53
CA ILE A 275 24.24 1.54 -12.05
C ILE A 275 23.07 2.15 -12.84
N GLY A 276 22.38 1.36 -13.66
CA GLY A 276 21.16 1.81 -14.36
C GLY A 276 20.02 2.18 -13.40
N GLU A 277 19.87 1.45 -12.30
CA GLU A 277 18.87 1.71 -11.27
C GLU A 277 19.18 2.99 -10.47
N MET A 278 20.43 3.23 -10.09
CA MET A 278 20.86 4.49 -9.48
C MET A 278 20.63 5.70 -10.41
N CYS A 279 20.92 5.55 -11.70
CA CYS A 279 20.73 6.61 -12.70
C CYS A 279 19.26 6.93 -12.96
N SER A 280 18.38 5.92 -12.91
CA SER A 280 16.94 6.10 -13.16
C SER A 280 16.16 6.62 -11.94
N MET A 281 16.50 6.16 -10.73
CA MET A 281 15.83 6.61 -9.49
C MET A 281 16.41 7.91 -8.92
N GLY A 282 17.66 8.23 -9.28
CA GLY A 282 18.44 9.31 -8.67
C GLY A 282 19.07 8.87 -7.34
N PHE A 283 20.33 9.24 -7.12
CA PHE A 283 21.16 8.81 -5.98
C PHE A 283 20.49 9.02 -4.61
N ARG A 284 19.82 10.16 -4.44
CA ARG A 284 19.17 10.51 -3.16
C ARG A 284 17.96 9.64 -2.84
N ASN A 285 17.21 9.21 -3.86
CA ASN A 285 16.08 8.30 -3.66
C ASN A 285 16.56 6.86 -3.46
N TYR A 286 17.61 6.46 -4.18
CA TYR A 286 18.24 5.14 -4.01
C TYR A 286 18.71 4.92 -2.56
N VAL A 287 19.42 5.90 -1.98
CA VAL A 287 19.92 5.82 -0.59
C VAL A 287 18.81 5.89 0.46
N ASN A 288 17.70 6.57 0.17
CA ASN A 288 16.56 6.67 1.08
C ASN A 288 15.60 5.47 1.03
N THR A 289 15.91 4.43 0.24
CA THR A 289 15.06 3.24 0.14
C THR A 289 15.21 2.38 1.40
N ALA A 290 14.11 2.13 2.12
CA ALA A 290 14.12 1.37 3.37
C ALA A 290 13.65 -0.09 3.18
N GLY A 291 14.16 -1.01 3.99
CA GLY A 291 13.70 -2.41 4.03
C GLY A 291 14.65 -3.38 3.31
N THR A 292 14.09 -4.40 2.65
CA THR A 292 14.86 -5.42 1.90
C THR A 292 15.77 -4.84 0.84
N ILE A 293 15.32 -3.77 0.17
CA ILE A 293 16.05 -3.11 -0.91
C ILE A 293 17.41 -2.58 -0.42
N PHE A 294 17.50 -2.12 0.83
CA PHE A 294 18.79 -1.69 1.39
C PHE A 294 19.77 -2.87 1.56
N LEU A 295 19.30 -4.00 2.09
CA LEU A 295 20.15 -5.18 2.27
C LEU A 295 20.54 -5.79 0.91
N GLU A 296 19.69 -5.67 -0.10
CA GLU A 296 20.04 -5.97 -1.48
C GLU A 296 21.11 -5.02 -2.03
N ASN A 297 21.02 -3.72 -1.75
CA ASN A 297 22.06 -2.76 -2.10
C ASN A 297 23.41 -3.11 -1.44
N LEU A 298 23.42 -3.62 -0.20
CA LEU A 298 24.63 -4.16 0.43
C LEU A 298 25.19 -5.36 -0.33
N ALA A 299 24.35 -6.28 -0.80
CA ALA A 299 24.79 -7.37 -1.66
C ALA A 299 25.34 -6.87 -3.00
N SER A 300 24.79 -5.78 -3.53
CA SER A 300 25.27 -5.16 -4.77
C SER A 300 26.63 -4.49 -4.57
N ILE A 301 26.83 -3.79 -3.45
CA ILE A 301 28.14 -3.26 -3.03
C ILE A 301 29.16 -4.39 -2.85
N PHE A 302 28.74 -5.50 -2.24
CA PHE A 302 29.58 -6.70 -2.09
C PHE A 302 30.02 -7.26 -3.45
N CYS A 303 29.08 -7.44 -4.39
CA CYS A 303 29.38 -7.92 -5.74
C CYS A 303 30.31 -6.96 -6.50
N LEU A 304 30.09 -5.64 -6.39
CA LEU A 304 30.96 -4.63 -7.00
C LEU A 304 32.37 -4.67 -6.38
N GLY A 305 32.48 -4.82 -5.06
CA GLY A 305 33.75 -4.97 -4.35
C GLY A 305 34.54 -6.18 -4.84
N ILE A 306 33.88 -7.34 -5.01
CA ILE A 306 34.51 -8.53 -5.60
C ILE A 306 34.99 -8.25 -7.02
N PHE A 307 34.20 -7.56 -7.83
CA PHE A 307 34.59 -7.22 -9.20
C PHE A 307 35.84 -6.33 -9.25
N VAL A 308 35.91 -5.31 -8.37
CA VAL A 308 37.09 -4.46 -8.23
C VAL A 308 38.32 -5.26 -7.78
N VAL A 309 38.16 -6.20 -6.85
CA VAL A 309 39.24 -7.11 -6.42
C VAL A 309 39.79 -7.91 -7.62
N GLN A 310 38.93 -8.37 -8.53
CA GLN A 310 39.40 -9.09 -9.73
C GLN A 310 40.18 -8.18 -10.69
N ILE A 311 39.75 -6.93 -10.88
CA ILE A 311 40.52 -5.95 -11.68
C ILE A 311 41.89 -5.71 -11.05
N LEU A 312 41.92 -5.48 -9.74
CA LEU A 312 43.17 -5.24 -9.00
C LEU A 312 44.13 -6.43 -9.11
N ARG A 313 43.59 -7.65 -9.04
CA ARG A 313 44.34 -8.90 -9.26
C ARG A 313 44.92 -8.99 -10.68
N LEU A 314 44.17 -8.60 -11.70
CA LEU A 314 44.65 -8.56 -13.09
C LEU A 314 45.75 -7.50 -13.29
N THR A 315 45.65 -6.36 -12.61
CA THR A 315 46.66 -5.29 -12.63
C THR A 315 47.87 -5.55 -11.71
N LYS A 316 47.88 -6.67 -10.97
CA LYS A 316 48.92 -7.06 -10.00
C LYS A 316 49.18 -6.04 -8.88
N LEU A 317 48.15 -5.31 -8.44
CA LEU A 317 48.22 -4.35 -7.34
C LEU A 317 47.78 -5.00 -6.01
N SER A 318 48.68 -5.78 -5.40
CA SER A 318 48.37 -6.62 -4.23
C SER A 318 48.02 -5.86 -2.93
N GLU A 319 48.57 -4.66 -2.73
CA GLU A 319 48.27 -3.82 -1.56
C GLU A 319 46.81 -3.34 -1.57
N TYR A 320 46.36 -2.79 -2.71
CA TYR A 320 44.99 -2.33 -2.89
C TYR A 320 43.99 -3.50 -2.94
N GLU A 321 44.40 -4.66 -3.47
CA GLU A 321 43.58 -5.87 -3.46
C GLU A 321 43.18 -6.26 -2.03
N SER A 322 44.16 -6.32 -1.13
CA SER A 322 43.95 -6.73 0.26
C SER A 322 43.04 -5.74 1.01
N LEU A 323 43.20 -4.45 0.76
CA LEU A 323 42.38 -3.39 1.35
C LEU A 323 40.91 -3.51 0.89
N VAL A 324 40.67 -3.61 -0.43
CA VAL A 324 39.31 -3.70 -0.97
C VAL A 324 38.65 -5.01 -0.54
N LEU A 325 39.40 -6.11 -0.51
CA LEU A 325 38.90 -7.40 -0.05
C LEU A 325 38.49 -7.36 1.43
N ALA A 326 39.25 -6.69 2.29
CA ALA A 326 38.92 -6.56 3.71
C ALA A 326 37.56 -5.85 3.91
N PHE A 327 37.37 -4.68 3.28
CA PHE A 327 36.09 -3.96 3.36
C PHE A 327 34.93 -4.75 2.73
N THR A 328 35.17 -5.38 1.59
CA THR A 328 34.16 -6.20 0.90
C THR A 328 33.73 -7.37 1.79
N SER A 329 34.67 -8.04 2.47
CA SER A 329 34.35 -9.15 3.36
C SER A 329 33.45 -8.73 4.52
N LEU A 330 33.65 -7.54 5.08
CA LEU A 330 32.82 -6.98 6.15
C LEU A 330 31.38 -6.73 5.67
N VAL A 331 31.23 -6.17 4.47
CA VAL A 331 29.91 -5.96 3.85
C VAL A 331 29.21 -7.30 3.58
N GLY A 332 29.96 -8.32 3.15
CA GLY A 332 29.45 -9.68 2.95
C GLY A 332 28.88 -10.31 4.21
N TRP A 333 29.55 -10.16 5.36
CA TRP A 333 29.01 -10.59 6.65
C TRP A 333 27.76 -9.81 7.05
N GLY A 334 27.72 -8.51 6.76
CA GLY A 334 26.52 -7.69 6.96
C GLY A 334 25.31 -8.18 6.15
N TYR A 335 25.53 -8.78 4.97
CA TYR A 335 24.45 -9.34 4.15
C TYR A 335 23.75 -10.54 4.81
N ILE A 336 24.37 -11.23 5.78
CA ILE A 336 23.71 -12.33 6.51
C ILE A 336 22.41 -11.88 7.18
N PHE A 337 22.32 -10.61 7.58
CA PHE A 337 21.10 -10.07 8.18
C PHE A 337 19.88 -10.17 7.26
N PHE A 338 20.08 -10.18 5.93
CA PHE A 338 19.02 -10.43 4.95
C PHE A 338 18.35 -11.79 5.17
N PHE A 339 19.15 -12.85 5.33
CA PHE A 339 18.64 -14.20 5.56
C PHE A 339 17.98 -14.36 6.94
N THR A 340 18.33 -13.51 7.89
CA THR A 340 17.69 -13.52 9.22
C THR A 340 16.39 -12.71 9.28
N MET A 341 16.06 -11.93 8.24
CA MET A 341 14.86 -11.09 8.20
C MET A 341 13.53 -11.87 8.24
N PRO A 342 13.38 -13.03 7.57
CA PRO A 342 12.10 -13.76 7.52
C PRO A 342 11.67 -14.36 8.86
N PHE A 343 12.60 -14.58 9.79
CA PHE A 343 12.28 -15.20 11.07
C PHE A 343 11.57 -14.21 11.99
N ARG A 344 10.48 -14.69 12.63
CA ARG A 344 9.65 -13.89 13.55
C ARG A 344 10.46 -13.27 14.69
N PHE A 345 11.47 -14.00 15.18
CA PHE A 345 12.29 -13.56 16.30
C PHE A 345 13.30 -12.49 15.86
N THR A 346 14.08 -12.71 14.81
CA THR A 346 15.19 -11.82 14.41
C THR A 346 14.79 -10.69 13.47
N GLY A 347 13.78 -10.87 12.61
CA GLY A 347 13.40 -9.91 11.57
C GLY A 347 13.10 -8.50 12.07
N PRO A 348 12.23 -8.33 13.09
CA PRO A 348 11.97 -7.03 13.71
C PRO A 348 13.24 -6.33 14.22
N PHE A 349 14.19 -7.07 14.79
CA PHE A 349 15.45 -6.51 15.29
C PHE A 349 16.36 -6.04 14.16
N VAL A 350 16.44 -6.78 13.04
CA VAL A 350 17.23 -6.37 11.87
C VAL A 350 16.68 -5.06 11.28
N ILE A 351 15.36 -4.95 11.12
CA ILE A 351 14.70 -3.73 10.65
C ILE A 351 14.99 -2.54 11.58
N MET A 352 15.01 -2.80 12.88
CA MET A 352 15.28 -1.79 13.90
C MET A 352 16.73 -1.31 13.88
N ILE A 353 17.70 -2.24 13.86
CA ILE A 353 19.14 -1.92 13.76
C ILE A 353 19.39 -1.04 12.53
N TYR A 354 18.78 -1.38 11.39
CA TYR A 354 18.91 -0.57 10.17
C TYR A 354 18.38 0.87 10.35
N LYS A 355 17.15 1.01 10.86
CA LYS A 355 16.55 2.33 11.06
C LYS A 355 17.34 3.19 12.04
N MET A 356 17.86 2.58 13.09
CA MET A 356 18.74 3.24 14.06
C MET A 356 20.06 3.69 13.41
N LEU A 357 20.72 2.83 12.62
CA LEU A 357 22.00 3.16 11.98
C LEU A 357 21.92 4.31 10.99
N PHE A 358 20.85 4.42 10.20
CA PHE A 358 20.77 5.46 9.16
C PHE A 358 20.22 6.79 9.67
N ASN A 359 19.18 6.76 10.51
CA ASN A 359 18.51 7.99 10.93
C ASN A 359 19.04 8.54 12.26
N ASP A 360 19.33 7.66 13.22
CA ASP A 360 19.65 8.08 14.59
C ASP A 360 21.15 8.24 14.77
N VAL A 361 21.94 7.26 14.28
CA VAL A 361 23.40 7.31 14.35
C VAL A 361 23.98 8.44 13.49
N LEU A 362 23.39 8.80 12.35
CA LEU A 362 23.89 9.92 11.54
C LEU A 362 23.71 11.27 12.26
N ARG A 363 22.54 11.52 12.88
CA ARG A 363 22.29 12.73 13.69
C ARG A 363 23.24 12.78 14.88
N PHE A 364 23.45 11.64 15.53
CA PHE A 364 24.44 11.47 16.58
C PHE A 364 25.87 11.81 16.10
N CYS A 365 26.30 11.27 14.96
CA CYS A 365 27.64 11.52 14.40
C CYS A 365 27.86 13.01 14.10
N ILE A 366 26.83 13.74 13.64
CA ILE A 366 26.93 15.19 13.40
C ILE A 366 27.20 15.93 14.70
N ILE A 367 26.39 15.71 15.74
CA ILE A 367 26.56 16.36 17.05
C ILE A 367 27.92 15.99 17.63
N HIS A 368 28.29 14.71 17.56
CA HIS A 368 29.56 14.21 18.05
C HIS A 368 30.75 14.87 17.35
N THR A 369 30.69 15.04 16.03
CA THR A 369 31.78 15.67 15.25
C THR A 369 32.00 17.12 15.64
N ILE A 370 30.95 17.87 15.98
CA ILE A 370 31.05 19.26 16.46
C ILE A 370 31.86 19.32 17.77
N PHE A 371 31.53 18.47 18.74
CA PHE A 371 32.26 18.41 20.01
C PHE A 371 33.68 17.86 19.83
N LEU A 372 33.86 16.83 19.01
CA LEU A 372 35.17 16.27 18.69
C LEU A 372 36.09 17.33 18.08
N ALA A 373 35.59 18.12 17.12
CA ALA A 373 36.34 19.22 16.52
C ALA A 373 36.69 20.32 17.54
N GLY A 374 35.73 20.72 18.39
CA GLY A 374 35.95 21.75 19.41
C GLY A 374 37.00 21.36 20.46
N PHE A 375 36.90 20.15 21.01
CA PHE A 375 37.88 19.65 21.99
C PHE A 375 39.24 19.35 21.35
N SER A 376 39.29 18.78 20.15
CA SER A 376 40.56 18.54 19.46
C SER A 376 41.31 19.83 19.13
N GLN A 377 40.59 20.90 18.77
CA GLN A 377 41.19 22.23 18.60
C GLN A 377 41.73 22.78 19.94
N ALA A 378 40.97 22.65 21.03
CA ALA A 378 41.41 23.11 22.35
C ALA A 378 42.68 22.38 22.82
N PHE A 379 42.75 21.06 22.65
CA PHE A 379 43.96 20.31 22.94
C PHE A 379 45.11 20.66 22.01
N PHE A 380 44.87 20.82 20.70
CA PHE A 380 45.92 21.23 19.77
C PHE A 380 46.59 22.55 20.20
N ILE A 381 45.80 23.54 20.62
CA ILE A 381 46.32 24.82 21.12
C ILE A 381 47.14 24.63 22.41
N LEU A 382 46.67 23.78 23.32
CA LEU A 382 47.30 23.57 24.62
C LEU A 382 48.64 22.82 24.52
N PHE A 383 48.78 21.94 23.54
CA PHE A 383 49.95 21.09 23.34
C PHE A 383 50.96 21.61 22.31
N ASN A 384 50.55 22.51 21.39
CA ASN A 384 51.36 23.18 20.35
C ASN A 384 52.30 22.21 19.58
N GLU A 385 53.28 22.72 18.80
CA GLU A 385 54.16 21.91 17.92
C GLU A 385 54.89 20.72 18.60
N ASN A 386 55.01 20.70 19.93
CA ASN A 386 55.67 19.63 20.69
C ASN A 386 54.71 18.51 21.16
N GLY A 387 53.40 18.65 20.97
CA GLY A 387 52.42 17.64 21.36
C GLY A 387 51.46 17.25 20.24
N PHE A 388 51.04 16.00 20.28
CA PHE A 388 50.31 15.18 19.30
C PHE A 388 50.88 15.11 17.88
N GLY A 389 51.81 15.97 17.45
CA GLY A 389 52.39 15.91 16.11
C GLY A 389 51.42 16.37 15.00
N GLY A 390 50.42 17.18 15.36
CA GLY A 390 49.48 17.80 14.43
C GLY A 390 48.01 17.78 14.89
N PHE A 391 47.18 18.53 14.17
CA PHE A 391 45.74 18.61 14.44
C PHE A 391 45.03 17.26 14.24
N LEU A 392 45.38 16.49 13.19
CA LEU A 392 44.79 15.17 12.91
C LEU A 392 45.06 14.17 14.05
N SER A 393 46.24 14.23 14.66
CA SER A 393 46.58 13.41 15.81
C SER A 393 45.83 13.83 17.07
N SER A 394 45.54 15.12 17.22
CA SER A 394 44.68 15.62 18.31
C SER A 394 43.24 15.13 18.16
N ILE A 395 42.72 15.09 16.92
CA ILE A 395 41.44 14.44 16.60
C ILE A 395 41.49 12.95 16.95
N LYS A 396 42.54 12.24 16.52
CA LYS A 396 42.73 10.81 16.83
C LYS A 396 42.72 10.57 18.34
N GLN A 397 43.43 11.37 19.12
CA GLN A 397 43.48 11.19 20.57
C GLN A 397 42.13 11.47 21.23
N CYS A 398 41.41 12.51 20.81
CA CYS A 398 40.05 12.77 21.32
C CYS A 398 39.09 11.64 20.95
N PHE A 399 39.22 11.07 19.76
CA PHE A 399 38.41 9.93 19.32
C PHE A 399 38.77 8.65 20.07
N LEU A 400 40.03 8.41 20.42
CA LEU A 400 40.40 7.28 21.29
C LEU A 400 39.89 7.49 22.72
N GLY A 401 39.93 8.73 23.21
CA GLY A 401 39.35 9.12 24.50
C GLY A 401 37.85 8.84 24.58
N LEU A 402 37.12 8.97 23.47
CA LEU A 402 35.70 8.56 23.36
C LEU A 402 35.49 7.08 23.69
N LEU A 403 36.39 6.22 23.20
CA LEU A 403 36.35 4.77 23.38
C LEU A 403 36.87 4.33 24.76
N GLY A 404 37.28 5.28 25.59
CA GLY A 404 37.85 5.04 26.92
C GLY A 404 39.35 4.79 26.91
N GLU A 405 40.02 4.92 25.76
CA GLU A 405 41.47 4.77 25.63
C GLU A 405 42.13 6.15 25.76
N PHE A 406 42.59 6.49 26.97
CA PHE A 406 43.32 7.73 27.23
C PHE A 406 44.64 7.44 27.97
N ASP A 407 45.71 8.07 27.51
CA ASP A 407 47.01 8.03 28.17
C ASP A 407 47.16 9.30 29.03
N LEU A 408 46.91 9.18 30.33
CA LEU A 408 46.96 10.30 31.27
C LEU A 408 48.37 10.90 31.38
N ASP A 409 49.42 10.09 31.19
CA ASP A 409 50.81 10.55 31.27
C ASP A 409 51.11 11.58 30.18
N TYR A 410 50.44 11.45 29.04
CA TYR A 410 50.55 12.41 27.95
C TYR A 410 49.96 13.78 28.32
N TYR A 411 48.83 13.79 29.02
CA TYR A 411 48.16 15.02 29.42
C TYR A 411 48.85 15.74 30.57
N ILE A 412 49.49 14.99 31.48
CA ILE A 412 50.28 15.51 32.60
C ILE A 412 51.61 16.11 32.13
N LYS A 413 52.20 15.60 31.04
CA LYS A 413 53.45 16.14 30.47
C LYS A 413 53.25 17.44 29.65
N GLY A 414 52.01 17.91 29.51
CA GLY A 414 51.70 19.13 28.78
C GLY A 414 52.20 20.41 29.45
N ARG A 415 52.25 21.52 28.69
CA ARG A 415 52.73 22.83 29.16
C ARG A 415 51.97 23.35 30.39
N HIS A 416 50.67 23.05 30.48
CA HIS A 416 49.81 23.37 31.61
C HIS A 416 49.05 22.12 32.07
N PRO A 417 49.64 21.29 32.95
CA PRO A 417 49.08 19.98 33.31
C PRO A 417 47.68 20.07 33.92
N LEU A 418 47.46 21.06 34.79
CA LEU A 418 46.16 21.28 35.43
C LEU A 418 45.06 21.59 34.41
N ALA A 419 45.35 22.43 33.42
CA ALA A 419 44.40 22.81 32.38
C ALA A 419 44.11 21.63 31.43
N SER A 420 45.12 20.86 31.06
CA SER A 420 44.99 19.66 30.20
C SER A 420 44.11 18.60 30.83
N VAL A 421 44.35 18.28 32.11
CA VAL A 421 43.59 17.27 32.85
C VAL A 421 42.16 17.75 33.10
N THR A 422 41.96 19.03 33.41
CA THR A 422 40.61 19.59 33.59
C THR A 422 39.80 19.52 32.29
N LEU A 423 40.40 19.89 31.15
CA LEU A 423 39.76 19.78 29.84
C LEU A 423 39.46 18.34 29.45
N LEU A 424 40.33 17.38 29.80
CA LEU A 424 40.09 15.95 29.61
C LEU A 424 38.89 15.47 30.43
N ILE A 425 38.79 15.85 31.69
CA ILE A 425 37.64 15.50 32.55
C ILE A 425 36.35 16.12 31.98
N CYS A 426 36.39 17.39 31.59
CA CYS A 426 35.24 18.05 30.94
C CYS A 426 34.83 17.33 29.64
N HIS A 427 35.80 16.95 28.81
CA HIS A 427 35.57 16.20 27.58
C HIS A 427 34.87 14.88 27.87
N ILE A 428 35.39 14.08 28.81
CA ILE A 428 34.81 12.79 29.22
C ILE A 428 33.38 13.00 29.73
N VAL A 429 33.15 13.93 30.65
CA VAL A 429 31.81 14.18 31.22
C VAL A 429 30.82 14.63 30.15
N VAL A 430 31.18 15.63 29.33
CA VAL A 430 30.32 16.16 28.27
C VAL A 430 29.99 15.07 27.26
N ILE A 431 30.98 14.30 26.83
CA ILE A 431 30.78 13.19 25.91
C ILE A 431 29.92 12.12 26.56
N THR A 432 30.25 11.60 27.74
CA THR A 432 29.46 10.54 28.40
C THR A 432 28.00 10.96 28.61
N ILE A 433 27.74 12.19 29.04
CA ILE A 433 26.38 12.71 29.24
C ILE A 433 25.65 12.84 27.90
N LEU A 434 26.28 13.44 26.87
CA LEU A 434 25.65 13.62 25.57
C LEU A 434 25.44 12.29 24.84
N LEU A 435 26.43 11.40 24.90
CA LEU A 435 26.39 10.07 24.29
C LEU A 435 25.24 9.26 24.86
N LEU A 436 25.19 9.08 26.18
CA LEU A 436 24.18 8.23 26.80
C LEU A 436 22.79 8.85 26.65
N ASN A 437 22.63 10.15 26.91
CA ASN A 437 21.30 10.75 26.94
C ASN A 437 20.66 10.87 25.55
N LEU A 438 21.44 11.23 24.52
CA LEU A 438 20.91 11.33 23.16
C LEU A 438 20.71 9.95 22.54
N LEU A 439 21.64 9.00 22.75
CA LEU A 439 21.53 7.65 22.20
C LEU A 439 20.34 6.89 22.80
N ILE A 440 20.14 6.95 24.12
CA ILE A 440 19.03 6.27 24.80
C ILE A 440 17.69 6.87 24.37
N ALA A 441 17.59 8.20 24.28
CA ALA A 441 16.34 8.87 23.87
C ALA A 441 15.95 8.51 22.43
N MET A 442 16.88 8.63 21.48
CA MET A 442 16.59 8.33 20.07
C MET A 442 16.34 6.84 19.83
N MET A 443 17.11 5.95 20.46
CA MET A 443 16.88 4.50 20.34
C MET A 443 15.58 4.06 21.00
N GLY A 444 15.16 4.71 22.08
CA GLY A 444 13.89 4.43 22.77
C GLY A 444 12.68 4.70 21.88
N ASP A 445 12.63 5.87 21.24
CA ASP A 445 11.52 6.28 20.37
C ASP A 445 11.47 5.42 19.10
N THR A 446 12.61 5.23 18.42
CA THR A 446 12.69 4.36 17.24
C THR A 446 12.33 2.91 17.57
N TYR A 447 12.74 2.39 18.74
CA TYR A 447 12.34 1.05 19.19
C TYR A 447 10.82 0.93 19.34
N ALA A 448 10.18 1.91 19.99
CA ALA A 448 8.74 1.90 20.21
C ALA A 448 7.95 1.96 18.88
N ASP A 449 8.36 2.83 17.96
CA ASP A 449 7.72 3.00 16.66
C ASP A 449 7.92 1.79 15.74
N VAL A 450 9.13 1.23 15.72
CA VAL A 450 9.43 0.03 14.95
C VAL A 450 8.67 -1.15 15.52
N LYS A 451 8.62 -1.35 16.84
CA LYS A 451 7.87 -2.45 17.45
C LYS A 451 6.39 -2.43 17.07
N LYS A 452 5.76 -1.25 16.99
CA LYS A 452 4.36 -1.09 16.56
C LYS A 452 4.14 -1.47 15.09
N SER A 453 5.14 -1.23 14.23
CA SER A 453 5.05 -1.45 12.78
C SER A 453 5.68 -2.77 12.32
N ALA A 454 6.52 -3.39 13.14
CA ALA A 454 7.38 -4.52 12.78
C ALA A 454 6.59 -5.78 12.48
N ALA A 455 5.50 -6.05 13.22
CA ALA A 455 4.65 -7.21 12.93
C ALA A 455 4.07 -7.12 11.51
N LYS A 456 3.55 -5.95 11.12
CA LYS A 456 3.00 -5.71 9.78
C LYS A 456 4.06 -5.84 8.70
N LEU A 457 5.23 -5.23 8.92
CA LEU A 457 6.35 -5.29 7.99
C LEU A 457 6.88 -6.72 7.84
N TRP A 458 6.97 -7.48 8.94
CA TRP A 458 7.34 -8.88 8.92
C TRP A 458 6.38 -9.74 8.10
N HIS A 459 5.06 -9.55 8.26
CA HIS A 459 4.06 -10.23 7.43
C HIS A 459 4.19 -9.87 5.95
N LEU A 460 4.43 -8.60 5.63
CA LEU A 460 4.63 -8.12 4.25
C LEU A 460 5.85 -8.78 3.60
N GLU A 461 7.01 -8.77 4.28
CA GLU A 461 8.24 -9.36 3.74
C GLU A 461 8.14 -10.87 3.59
N ARG A 462 7.46 -11.57 4.52
CA ARG A 462 7.17 -12.99 4.36
C ARG A 462 6.30 -13.29 3.14
N ALA A 463 5.25 -12.49 2.93
CA ALA A 463 4.37 -12.66 1.77
C ALA A 463 5.11 -12.40 0.46
N ARG A 464 6.00 -11.39 0.43
CA ARG A 464 6.86 -11.07 -0.71
C ARG A 464 7.79 -12.23 -1.08
N ILE A 465 8.51 -12.79 -0.12
CA ILE A 465 9.40 -13.93 -0.36
C ILE A 465 8.61 -15.16 -0.82
N ALA A 466 7.47 -15.45 -0.19
CA ALA A 466 6.62 -16.58 -0.58
C ALA A 466 6.13 -16.46 -2.03
N LEU A 467 5.64 -15.27 -2.43
CA LEU A 467 5.21 -14.99 -3.79
C LEU A 467 6.35 -15.12 -4.80
N GLU A 468 7.55 -14.70 -4.42
CA GLU A 468 8.73 -14.80 -5.27
C GLU A 468 9.19 -16.25 -5.48
N ILE A 469 9.18 -17.05 -4.40
CA ILE A 469 9.41 -18.50 -4.49
C ILE A 469 8.38 -19.13 -5.43
N GLU A 470 7.10 -18.80 -5.27
CA GLU A 470 6.03 -19.35 -6.11
C GLU A 470 6.13 -18.93 -7.59
N ASN A 471 6.56 -17.70 -7.87
CA ASN A 471 6.83 -17.22 -9.22
C ASN A 471 8.06 -17.91 -9.85
N GLY A 472 9.01 -18.36 -9.03
CA GLY A 472 10.18 -19.13 -9.48
C GLY A 472 9.93 -20.61 -9.74
N MET A 473 8.81 -21.17 -9.25
CA MET A 473 8.42 -22.56 -9.45
C MET A 473 7.92 -22.83 -10.88
N SER A 474 8.17 -24.05 -11.37
CA SER A 474 7.58 -24.53 -12.62
C SER A 474 6.07 -24.76 -12.49
N SER A 475 5.33 -24.69 -13.60
CA SER A 475 3.87 -24.89 -13.59
C SER A 475 3.45 -26.26 -13.03
N SER A 476 4.30 -27.28 -13.17
CA SER A 476 4.06 -28.63 -12.63
C SER A 476 4.22 -28.70 -11.12
N GLU A 477 5.26 -28.05 -10.57
CA GLU A 477 5.48 -27.95 -9.12
C GLU A 477 4.33 -27.18 -8.46
N ARG A 478 3.92 -26.05 -9.06
CA ARG A 478 2.79 -25.26 -8.56
C ARG A 478 1.49 -26.08 -8.50
N LYS A 479 1.18 -26.86 -9.54
CA LYS A 479 0.00 -27.74 -9.57
C LYS A 479 0.03 -28.85 -8.50
N SER A 480 1.22 -29.35 -8.15
CA SER A 480 1.36 -30.35 -7.09
C SER A 480 1.10 -29.76 -5.70
N ASP A 481 1.60 -28.55 -5.43
CA ASP A 481 1.44 -27.88 -4.13
C ASP A 481 0.04 -27.29 -3.93
N VAL A 482 -0.63 -26.90 -5.01
CA VAL A 482 -2.00 -26.38 -5.01
C VAL A 482 -2.95 -27.30 -4.23
N ASN A 483 -2.81 -28.63 -4.29
CA ASN A 483 -3.77 -29.56 -3.66
C ASN A 483 -3.64 -29.75 -2.13
N LYS A 484 -2.77 -29.00 -1.45
CA LYS A 484 -2.43 -29.27 -0.04
C LYS A 484 -3.22 -28.47 1.00
N TYR A 485 -3.86 -27.36 0.63
CA TYR A 485 -4.32 -26.34 1.60
C TYR A 485 -5.74 -25.81 1.41
N TRP A 486 -6.52 -26.38 0.49
CA TRP A 486 -7.90 -25.93 0.22
C TRP A 486 -8.90 -27.10 0.25
N VAL A 487 -10.18 -26.74 0.38
CA VAL A 487 -11.31 -27.65 0.39
C VAL A 487 -12.24 -27.32 -0.77
N ASP A 488 -12.71 -28.35 -1.48
CA ASP A 488 -13.72 -28.20 -2.53
C ASP A 488 -15.12 -28.12 -1.91
N VAL A 489 -15.84 -27.04 -2.21
CA VAL A 489 -17.27 -26.93 -1.89
C VAL A 489 -18.02 -26.53 -3.16
N LYS A 490 -18.82 -27.45 -3.70
CA LYS A 490 -19.62 -27.26 -4.92
C LYS A 490 -18.80 -26.89 -6.18
N GLY A 491 -17.57 -27.38 -6.29
CA GLY A 491 -16.68 -27.11 -7.42
C GLY A 491 -15.93 -25.78 -7.33
N GLU A 492 -16.02 -25.08 -6.20
CA GLU A 492 -15.26 -23.86 -5.90
C GLU A 492 -14.23 -24.15 -4.78
N ARG A 493 -13.03 -23.55 -4.89
CA ARG A 493 -11.93 -23.76 -3.94
C ARG A 493 -12.03 -22.79 -2.77
N TYR A 494 -12.01 -23.31 -1.55
CA TYR A 494 -12.07 -22.52 -0.31
C TYR A 494 -10.87 -22.77 0.60
N LEU A 495 -10.40 -21.72 1.26
CA LEU A 495 -9.48 -21.80 2.40
C LEU A 495 -10.30 -21.90 3.67
N GLN A 496 -10.07 -22.95 4.45
CA GLN A 496 -10.70 -23.14 5.74
C GLN A 496 -9.92 -22.39 6.83
N VAL A 497 -10.60 -21.47 7.53
CA VAL A 497 -10.01 -20.68 8.61
C VAL A 497 -10.88 -20.83 9.86
N GLU A 498 -10.27 -21.36 10.91
CA GLU A 498 -10.89 -21.43 12.23
C GLU A 498 -10.60 -20.14 13.00
N GLN A 499 -11.67 -19.51 13.49
CA GLN A 499 -11.62 -18.30 14.30
C GLN A 499 -12.19 -18.60 15.67
N VAL A 500 -11.47 -18.20 16.72
CA VAL A 500 -11.95 -18.26 18.10
C VAL A 500 -12.40 -16.86 18.49
N ALA A 501 -13.68 -16.70 18.78
CA ALA A 501 -14.22 -15.46 19.32
C ALA A 501 -13.78 -15.31 20.78
N ASP A 502 -13.12 -14.20 21.10
CA ASP A 502 -12.83 -13.85 22.48
C ASP A 502 -14.12 -13.35 23.14
N ASP A 503 -14.55 -13.97 24.25
CA ASP A 503 -15.81 -13.69 24.97
C ASP A 503 -15.99 -12.21 25.42
N ARG A 504 -14.98 -11.36 25.25
CA ARG A 504 -15.02 -9.93 25.58
C ARG A 504 -15.77 -9.06 24.55
N SER A 505 -15.98 -9.53 23.31
CA SER A 505 -16.74 -8.75 22.31
C SER A 505 -18.25 -8.88 22.49
N ASN A 506 -18.74 -10.04 22.94
CA ASN A 506 -20.18 -10.30 23.09
C ASN A 506 -20.80 -9.59 24.31
N LEU A 507 -19.99 -9.11 25.26
CA LEU A 507 -20.44 -8.36 26.43
C LEU A 507 -20.77 -6.88 26.14
N LYS A 508 -20.44 -6.35 24.94
CA LYS A 508 -20.74 -4.95 24.57
C LYS A 508 -22.03 -4.76 23.77
N GLU A 509 -22.60 -5.83 23.22
CA GLU A 509 -23.85 -5.76 22.44
C GLU A 509 -25.09 -6.29 23.21
N GLY A 510 -24.92 -6.70 24.47
CA GLY A 510 -25.98 -7.33 25.28
C GLY A 510 -26.48 -6.53 26.49
N LYS A 511 -26.25 -5.22 26.59
CA LYS A 511 -26.81 -4.38 27.67
C LYS A 511 -27.21 -2.99 27.18
N ALA A 512 -28.36 -2.88 26.55
CA ALA A 512 -29.17 -1.67 26.49
C ALA A 512 -30.58 -2.02 25.98
N GLU A 513 -31.32 -2.83 26.74
CA GLU A 513 -32.78 -2.93 26.70
C GLU A 513 -33.19 -3.74 27.93
N ASP A 514 -33.44 -3.01 29.02
CA ASP A 514 -34.35 -3.33 30.13
C ASP A 514 -34.10 -2.29 31.25
N ASP A 515 -34.77 -1.13 31.09
CA ASP A 515 -35.48 -0.35 32.12
C ASP A 515 -36.08 0.93 31.49
#